data_AF-A0A211YRV3-F1
#
_entry.id   AF-A0A211YRV3-F1
#
_cell.length_a   1.000
_cell.length_b   1.000
_cell.length_c   1.000
_cell.angle_alpha   90.00
_cell.angle_beta   90.00
_cell.angle_gamma   90.00
#
_symmetry.space_group_name_H-M   'P 1'
#
loop_
_entity.id
_entity.type
_entity.pdbx_description
1 polymer ?
#
loop_
_entity_poly.entity_id
_entity_poly.type
_entity_poly.pdbx_seq_one_letter_code
_entity_poly.pdbx_strand_id
1 'polypeptide(L)' 'MKVDPEKTPYRTVYKGRIYYFCSPMCKKEFEKNPDYYLEHGPQGMPGHS' A
#
# COMPACT_ATOMS: atom_id res chain seq x y z
N MET A 1 4.37 7.68 -7.98
CA MET A 1 3.18 6.83 -8.25
C MET A 1 1.93 7.66 -8.04
N LYS A 2 1.08 7.84 -9.06
CA LYS A 2 -0.24 8.49 -8.89
C LYS A 2 -1.29 7.39 -8.93
N VAL A 3 -1.81 7.00 -7.77
CA VAL A 3 -2.93 6.05 -7.67
C VAL A 3 -4.21 6.84 -7.83
N ASP A 4 -5.07 6.42 -8.74
CA ASP A 4 -6.40 7.00 -8.94
C ASP A 4 -7.41 6.16 -8.13
N PRO A 5 -7.93 6.67 -6.98
CA PRO A 5 -8.74 5.89 -6.05
C PRO A 5 -10.05 5.38 -6.64
N GLU A 6 -10.55 6.06 -7.68
CA GLU A 6 -11.81 5.74 -8.34
C GLU A 6 -11.63 4.67 -9.43
N LYS A 7 -10.41 4.51 -9.96
CA LYS A 7 -10.12 3.59 -11.07
C LYS A 7 -9.41 2.33 -10.65
N THR A 8 -8.69 2.35 -9.52
CA THR A 8 -7.95 1.15 -9.09
C THR A 8 -8.89 0.12 -8.46
N PRO A 9 -8.90 -1.14 -8.94
CA PRO A 9 -9.57 -2.23 -8.24
C PRO A 9 -8.77 -2.68 -7.02
N TYR A 10 -7.51 -2.24 -6.87
CA TYR A 10 -6.61 -2.68 -5.82
C TYR A 10 -6.78 -1.79 -4.59
N ARG A 11 -7.67 -2.20 -3.69
CA ARG A 11 -7.89 -1.54 -2.40
C ARG A 11 -8.10 -2.56 -1.30
N THR A 12 -7.80 -2.17 -0.06
CA THR A 12 -8.08 -2.98 1.13
C THR A 12 -8.52 -2.09 2.29
N VAL A 13 -9.23 -2.67 3.27
CA VAL A 13 -9.64 -1.97 4.50
C VAL A 13 -8.78 -2.48 5.64
N TYR A 14 -8.05 -1.59 6.31
CA TYR A 14 -7.25 -1.92 7.48
C TYR A 14 -7.47 -0.89 8.58
N LYS A 15 -7.80 -1.33 9.79
CA LYS A 15 -8.11 -0.47 10.96
C LYS A 15 -9.14 0.63 10.65
N GLY A 16 -10.18 0.28 9.89
CA GLY A 16 -11.26 1.20 9.51
C GLY A 16 -10.90 2.24 8.43
N ARG A 17 -9.70 2.15 7.83
CA ARG A 17 -9.25 3.03 6.74
C ARG A 17 -9.11 2.26 5.43
N ILE A 18 -9.46 2.90 4.31
CA ILE A 18 -9.29 2.34 2.97
C ILE A 18 -7.91 2.72 2.44
N TYR A 19 -7.14 1.73 2.00
CA TYR A 19 -5.85 1.91 1.35
C TYR A 19 -5.94 1.50 -0.12
N TYR A 20 -5.34 2.30 -1.00
CA TYR A 20 -5.37 2.12 -2.45
C TYR A 20 -3.96 1.82 -2.97
N PHE A 21 -3.88 0.91 -3.94
CA PHE A 21 -2.61 0.42 -4.47
C PHE A 21 -2.57 0.55 -5.99
N CYS A 22 -1.36 0.70 -6.54
CA CYS A 22 -1.16 0.78 -7.99
C CYS A 22 -1.14 -0.60 -8.67
N SER A 23 -0.95 -1.68 -7.91
CA SER A 23 -0.81 -3.04 -8.44
C SER A 23 -1.34 -4.08 -7.46
N PRO A 24 -1.71 -5.29 -7.93
CA PRO A 24 -2.14 -6.37 -7.04
C PRO A 24 -1.00 -6.85 -6.13
N MET A 25 0.26 -6.74 -6.59
CA MET A 25 1.44 -7.12 -5.82
C MET A 25 1.64 -6.20 -4.60
N CYS A 26 1.53 -4.87 -4.77
CA CYS A 26 1.63 -3.92 -3.66
C CYS A 26 0.52 -4.14 -2.62
N LYS A 27 -0.71 -4.43 -3.07
CA LYS A 27 -1.81 -4.80 -2.17
C LYS A 27 -1.48 -6.07 -1.38
N LYS A 28 -1.01 -7.12 -2.06
CA LYS A 28 -0.70 -8.41 -1.43
C LYS A 28 0.42 -8.30 -0.40
N GLU A 29 1.47 -7.53 -0.69
CA GLU A 29 2.55 -7.31 0.28
C GLU A 29 2.08 -6.49 1.48
N PHE A 30 1.30 -5.43 1.27
CA PHE A 30 0.68 -4.68 2.36
C PHE A 30 -0.20 -5.57 3.24
N GLU A 31 -1.02 -6.44 2.65
CA GLU A 31 -1.90 -7.36 3.40
C GLU A 31 -1.16 -8.39 4.25
N LYS A 32 0.11 -8.71 3.93
CA LYS A 32 0.93 -9.61 4.76
C LYS A 32 1.44 -8.95 6.03
N ASN A 33 1.78 -7.67 5.99
CA ASN A 33 2.34 -6.95 7.13
C ASN A 33 2.00 -5.45 7.11
N PRO A 34 0.71 -5.10 7.29
CA PRO A 34 0.23 -3.74 7.07
C PRO A 34 0.84 -2.73 8.04
N ASP A 35 1.06 -3.11 9.31
CA ASP A 35 1.69 -2.21 10.28
C ASP A 35 3.12 -1.84 9.88
N TYR A 36 3.92 -2.80 9.41
CA TYR A 36 5.27 -2.51 8.92
C TYR A 36 5.27 -1.49 7.78
N TYR A 37 4.39 -1.66 6.79
CA TYR A 37 4.30 -0.74 5.65
C TYR A 37 3.76 0.64 6.04
N LEU A 38 2.94 0.74 7.10
CA LEU A 38 2.47 2.01 7.64
C LEU A 38 3.57 2.77 8.39
N GLU A 39 4.48 2.05 9.05
CA GLU A 39 5.58 2.65 9.81
C GLU A 39 6.82 2.94 8.95
N HIS A 40 7.17 2.03 8.03
CA HIS A 40 8.45 2.06 7.32
C HIS A 40 8.31 2.37 5.82
N GLY A 41 7.09 2.37 5.29
CA GLY A 41 6.86 2.48 3.85
C GLY A 41 7.24 1.21 3.07
N PRO A 42 7.26 1.26 1.73
CA PRO A 42 7.54 0.11 0.89
C PRO A 42 8.98 -0.40 1.07
N GLN A 43 9.13 -1.67 1.42
CA GLN A 43 10.42 -2.33 1.59
C GLN A 43 11.23 -2.31 0.28
N GLY A 44 12.47 -1.81 0.31
CA GLY A 44 13.38 -1.81 -0.83
C GLY A 44 13.43 -0.52 -1.66
N MET A 45 12.70 0.53 -1.28
CA MET A 45 13.11 1.88 -1.71
C MET A 45 14.30 2.31 -0.85
N PRO A 46 15.51 2.55 -1.42
CA PRO A 46 16.57 3.16 -0.64
C PRO A 46 16.01 4.47 -0.10
N GLY A 47 16.03 4.60 1.23
CA GLY A 47 15.52 5.76 1.93
C GLY A 47 16.07 7.03 1.29
N HIS A 48 15.18 7.93 0.90
CA HIS A 48 15.57 9.29 0.59
C HIS A 48 15.91 9.92 1.94
N SER A 49 17.21 9.96 2.24
CA SER A 49 17.80 10.77 3.31
C SER A 49 17.45 12.25 3.12
#